data_AF-A0ABD2RYM5-F1
#
_entry.id   AF-A0ABD2RYM5-F1
#
_cell.length_a   1.000
_cell.length_b   1.000
_cell.length_c   1.000
_cell.angle_alpha   90.00
_cell.angle_beta   90.00
_cell.angle_gamma   90.00
#
_symmetry.space_group_name_H-M   'P 1'
#
loop_
_entity.id
_entity.type
_entity.pdbx_description
1 polymer ?
#
loop_
_entity_poly.entity_id
_entity_poly.type
_entity_poly.pdbx_seq_one_letter_code
_entity_poly.pdbx_strand_id
1 'polypeptide(L)'
;MFDNLFLSLFRNKMVQETGWDSEKPGYQGLIEVAHRLTVGQDNSKTRDAAVRILKSLFPPLLLELYRILVAPIHSGKFAALMVARVTALSCQWLMGPCAVNSVDLPNGSSLMSGVFVEKCKYLEESKCVGVCINTCKLPTQVCPI
;
A
#
# COMPACT_ATOMS: atom_id res chain seq x y z
N MET A 1 -11.64 -12.10 -6.08
CA MET A 1 -11.24 -13.18 -7.04
C MET A 1 -9.72 -13.22 -7.23
N PHE A 2 -9.01 -12.09 -7.22
CA PHE A 2 -7.55 -12.03 -7.39
C PHE A 2 -6.77 -11.91 -6.07
N ASP A 3 -7.45 -11.98 -4.94
CA ASP A 3 -6.92 -11.73 -3.60
C ASP A 3 -5.71 -12.60 -3.26
N ASN A 4 -5.77 -13.90 -3.59
CA ASN A 4 -4.66 -14.84 -3.40
C ASN A 4 -3.46 -14.52 -4.30
N LEU A 5 -3.70 -14.04 -5.52
CA LEU A 5 -2.65 -13.62 -6.44
C LEU A 5 -1.93 -12.37 -5.90
N PHE A 6 -2.69 -11.35 -5.49
CA PHE A 6 -2.12 -10.14 -4.91
C PHE A 6 -1.36 -10.41 -3.62
N LEU A 7 -1.91 -11.26 -2.74
CA LEU A 7 -1.25 -11.68 -1.51
C LEU A 7 0.08 -12.37 -1.82
N SER A 8 0.08 -13.36 -2.72
CA SER A 8 1.28 -14.10 -3.08
C SER A 8 2.33 -13.20 -3.71
N LEU A 9 1.92 -12.33 -4.64
CA LEU A 9 2.81 -11.38 -5.29
C LEU A 9 3.43 -10.39 -4.29
N PHE A 10 2.62 -9.82 -3.39
CA PHE A 10 3.10 -8.89 -2.38
C PHE A 10 4.07 -9.57 -1.40
N ARG A 11 3.70 -10.74 -0.88
CA ARG A 11 4.57 -11.53 0.00
C ARG A 11 5.90 -11.86 -0.67
N ASN A 12 5.88 -12.32 -1.92
CA ASN A 12 7.10 -12.62 -2.67
C ASN A 12 8.03 -11.41 -2.75
N LYS A 13 7.50 -10.20 -2.94
CA LYS A 13 8.30 -8.97 -2.92
C LYS A 13 8.86 -8.63 -1.55
N MET A 14 8.09 -8.87 -0.49
CA MET A 14 8.60 -8.70 0.87
C MET A 14 9.72 -9.69 1.18
N VAL A 15 9.58 -10.96 0.77
CA VAL A 15 10.59 -12.01 0.94
C VAL A 15 11.88 -11.67 0.18
N GLN A 16 11.76 -11.11 -1.04
CA GLN A 16 12.93 -10.64 -1.80
C GLN A 16 13.68 -9.52 -1.07
N GLU A 17 12.96 -8.63 -0.37
CA GLU A 17 13.56 -7.53 0.38
C GLU A 17 14.15 -7.99 1.74
N THR A 18 13.50 -8.94 2.43
CA THR A 18 13.93 -9.44 3.75
C THR A 18 14.95 -10.57 3.68
N GLY A 19 15.01 -11.30 2.56
CA GLY A 19 15.77 -12.54 2.43
C GLY A 19 15.23 -13.70 3.28
N TRP A 20 14.00 -13.59 3.81
CA TRP A 20 13.39 -14.57 4.71
C TRP A 20 11.88 -14.66 4.50
N ASP A 21 11.34 -15.88 4.52
CA ASP A 21 9.90 -16.15 4.44
C ASP A 21 9.41 -16.94 5.66
N SER A 22 8.15 -16.72 6.02
CA SER A 22 7.44 -17.46 7.08
C SER A 22 7.02 -18.85 6.60
N GLU A 23 6.98 -19.83 7.51
CA GLU A 23 6.41 -21.16 7.21
C GLU A 23 4.88 -21.13 7.16
N LYS A 24 4.24 -20.09 7.73
CA LYS A 24 2.78 -19.98 7.76
C LYS A 24 2.24 -19.63 6.38
N PRO A 25 1.15 -20.26 5.93
CA PRO A 25 0.54 -19.93 4.65
C PRO A 25 -0.24 -18.61 4.70
N GLY A 26 -0.52 -18.07 3.51
CA GLY A 26 -1.47 -16.99 3.32
C GLY A 26 -1.14 -15.72 4.11
N TYR A 27 -2.19 -15.10 4.65
CA TYR A 27 -2.12 -13.77 5.25
C TYR A 27 -1.31 -13.73 6.55
N GLN A 28 -1.34 -14.80 7.35
CA GLN A 28 -0.57 -14.85 8.59
C GLN A 28 0.93 -14.85 8.31
N GLY A 29 1.39 -15.60 7.31
CA GLY A 29 2.80 -15.58 6.91
C GLY A 29 3.24 -14.22 6.37
N LEU A 30 2.37 -13.53 5.61
CA LEU A 30 2.62 -12.15 5.19
C LEU A 30 2.85 -11.21 6.38
N ILE A 31 2.02 -11.31 7.42
CA ILE A 31 2.14 -10.49 8.63
C ILE A 31 3.46 -10.79 9.37
N GLU A 32 3.90 -12.04 9.43
CA GLU A 32 5.21 -12.37 10.01
C GLU A 32 6.38 -11.78 9.24
N VAL A 33 6.34 -11.82 7.90
CA VAL A 33 7.35 -11.16 7.06
C VAL A 33 7.31 -9.64 7.27
N ALA A 34 6.12 -9.04 7.43
CA ALA A 34 5.98 -7.62 7.77
C ALA A 34 6.60 -7.25 9.11
N HIS A 35 6.40 -8.08 10.14
CA HIS A 35 7.08 -7.89 11.41
C HIS A 35 8.59 -7.94 11.24
N ARG A 36 9.10 -8.92 10.48
CA ARG A 36 10.53 -9.09 10.23
C ARG A 36 11.19 -7.84 9.65
N LEU A 37 10.49 -7.11 8.76
CA LEU A 37 10.98 -5.83 8.22
C LEU A 37 11.22 -4.76 9.29
N THR A 38 10.51 -4.82 10.41
CA THR A 38 10.56 -3.80 11.46
C THR A 38 11.48 -4.19 12.62
N VAL A 39 11.73 -5.49 12.83
CA VAL A 39 12.52 -5.98 13.97
C VAL A 39 13.98 -5.58 13.81
N GLY A 40 14.50 -4.83 14.78
CA GLY A 40 15.90 -4.39 14.82
C GLY A 40 16.27 -3.35 13.74
N GLN A 41 15.28 -2.78 13.04
CA GLN A 41 15.49 -1.73 12.05
C GLN A 41 15.01 -0.37 12.53
N ASP A 42 15.70 0.68 12.08
CA ASP A 42 15.21 2.04 12.22
C ASP A 42 13.94 2.25 11.39
N ASN A 43 13.04 3.11 11.88
CA ASN A 43 11.79 3.41 11.19
C ASN A 43 12.01 3.94 9.76
N SER A 44 13.08 4.72 9.50
CA SER A 44 13.34 5.21 8.14
C SER A 44 13.75 4.09 7.19
N LYS A 45 14.63 3.17 7.64
CA LYS A 45 15.05 2.01 6.84
C LYS A 45 13.88 1.09 6.52
N THR A 46 12.99 0.89 7.50
CA THR A 46 11.75 0.14 7.31
C THR A 46 10.87 0.79 6.24
N ARG A 47 10.71 2.13 6.28
CA ARG A 47 9.93 2.86 5.28
C ARG A 47 10.55 2.78 3.90
N ASP A 48 11.87 2.94 3.80
CA ASP A 48 12.59 2.87 2.52
C ASP A 48 12.46 1.47 1.90
N ALA A 49 12.59 0.41 2.70
CA ALA A 49 12.34 -0.96 2.28
C ALA A 49 10.89 -1.14 1.80
N ALA A 50 9.91 -0.65 2.56
CA ALA A 50 8.51 -0.71 2.18
C ALA A 50 8.23 0.05 0.87
N VAL A 51 8.84 1.22 0.65
CA VAL A 51 8.74 1.96 -0.62
C VAL A 51 9.33 1.16 -1.78
N ARG A 52 10.47 0.49 -1.59
CA ARG A 52 11.06 -0.39 -2.62
C ARG A 52 10.14 -1.57 -2.95
N ILE A 53 9.60 -2.24 -1.92
CA ILE A 53 8.64 -3.33 -2.08
C ILE A 53 7.43 -2.85 -2.89
N LEU A 54 6.79 -1.76 -2.48
CA LEU A 54 5.62 -1.20 -3.17
C LEU A 54 5.91 -0.87 -4.63
N LYS A 55 7.05 -0.22 -4.92
CA LYS A 55 7.45 0.09 -6.30
C LYS A 55 7.68 -1.17 -7.12
N SER A 56 8.24 -2.23 -6.51
CA SER A 56 8.55 -3.49 -7.20
C SER A 56 7.31 -4.32 -7.58
N LEU A 57 6.12 -3.96 -7.06
CA LEU A 57 4.85 -4.60 -7.45
C LEU A 57 4.42 -4.20 -8.86
N PHE A 58 4.90 -3.06 -9.34
CA PHE A 58 4.54 -2.54 -10.65
C PHE A 58 5.61 -2.94 -11.68
N PRO A 59 5.21 -3.25 -12.92
CA PRO A 59 6.15 -3.45 -14.02
C PRO A 59 7.10 -2.25 -14.18
N PRO A 60 8.33 -2.48 -14.70
CA PRO A 60 9.23 -1.39 -15.07
C PRO A 60 8.51 -0.36 -15.95
N LEU A 61 8.86 0.92 -15.79
CA LEU A 61 8.27 2.07 -16.50
C LEU A 61 6.81 2.42 -16.16
N LEU A 62 6.00 1.53 -15.58
CA LEU A 62 4.58 1.84 -15.33
C LEU A 62 4.40 3.06 -14.41
N LEU A 63 5.16 3.13 -13.31
CA LEU A 63 5.11 4.27 -12.39
C LEU A 63 5.64 5.55 -13.03
N GLU A 64 6.62 5.44 -13.93
CA GLU A 64 7.19 6.58 -14.64
C GLU A 64 6.20 7.12 -15.69
N LEU A 65 5.60 6.22 -16.48
CA LEU A 65 4.52 6.55 -17.42
C LEU A 65 3.32 7.15 -16.69
N TYR A 66 2.94 6.61 -15.54
CA TYR A 66 1.88 7.19 -14.72
C TYR A 66 2.20 8.63 -14.31
N ARG A 67 3.43 8.87 -13.84
CA ARG A 67 3.88 10.21 -13.44
C ARG A 67 3.92 11.20 -14.61
N ILE A 68 4.24 10.74 -15.82
CA ILE A 68 4.34 11.59 -17.01
C ILE A 68 2.96 11.82 -17.64
N LEU A 69 2.12 10.79 -17.72
CA LEU A 69 0.89 10.82 -18.50
C LEU A 69 -0.35 11.09 -17.65
N VAL A 70 -0.41 10.57 -16.42
CA VAL A 70 -1.64 10.59 -15.61
C VAL A 70 -1.58 11.64 -14.50
N ALA A 71 -0.45 11.75 -13.78
CA ALA A 71 -0.30 12.71 -12.69
C ALA A 71 -0.52 14.18 -13.11
N PRO A 72 -0.13 14.64 -14.33
CA PRO A 72 -0.37 16.02 -14.74
C PRO A 72 -1.82 16.32 -15.16
N ILE A 73 -2.62 15.27 -15.44
CA ILE A 73 -4.00 15.43 -15.93
C ILE A 73 -4.88 16.09 -14.87
N HIS A 74 -5.60 17.14 -15.26
CA HIS A 74 -6.51 17.89 -14.38
C HIS A 74 -5.85 18.31 -13.05
N SER A 75 -4.59 18.72 -13.11
CA SER A 75 -3.79 19.12 -11.94
C SER A 75 -3.72 18.04 -10.84
N GLY A 76 -3.60 16.77 -11.25
CA GLY A 76 -3.50 15.63 -10.33
C GLY A 76 -4.83 15.13 -9.75
N LYS A 77 -5.95 15.83 -10.01
CA LYS A 77 -7.27 15.38 -9.52
C LYS A 77 -7.68 14.05 -10.13
N PHE A 78 -7.41 13.85 -11.42
CA PHE A 78 -7.72 12.60 -12.10
C PHE A 78 -6.91 11.43 -11.54
N ALA A 79 -5.61 11.63 -11.35
CA ALA A 79 -4.71 10.68 -10.68
C ALA A 79 -5.23 10.30 -9.29
N ALA A 80 -5.57 11.28 -8.46
CA ALA A 80 -6.08 11.05 -7.11
C ALA A 80 -7.40 10.24 -7.09
N LEU A 81 -8.33 10.54 -8.00
CA LEU A 81 -9.57 9.76 -8.15
C LEU A 81 -9.30 8.31 -8.58
N MET A 82 -8.40 8.12 -9.55
CA MET A 82 -8.05 6.80 -10.07
C MET A 82 -7.39 5.94 -8.99
N VAL A 83 -6.40 6.48 -8.27
CA VAL A 83 -5.71 5.77 -7.19
C VAL A 83 -6.67 5.38 -6.08
N ALA A 84 -7.56 6.29 -5.65
CA ALA A 84 -8.54 5.98 -4.62
C ALA A 84 -9.46 4.82 -5.01
N ARG A 85 -9.97 4.83 -6.24
CA ARG A 85 -10.83 3.76 -6.78
C ARG A 85 -10.08 2.45 -6.92
N VAL A 86 -8.88 2.47 -7.52
CA VAL A 86 -8.07 1.26 -7.69
C VAL A 86 -7.74 0.68 -6.31
N THR A 87 -7.29 1.49 -5.37
CA THR A 87 -7.01 1.05 -3.99
C THR A 87 -8.24 0.43 -3.33
N ALA A 88 -9.40 1.08 -3.43
CA ALA A 88 -10.64 0.56 -2.86
C ALA A 88 -11.07 -0.78 -3.47
N LEU A 89 -10.72 -1.06 -4.73
CA LEU A 89 -11.06 -2.31 -5.40
C LEU A 89 -10.01 -3.42 -5.22
N SER A 90 -8.72 -3.06 -5.23
CA SER A 90 -7.61 -4.02 -5.28
C SER A 90 -6.95 -4.30 -3.94
N CYS A 91 -7.17 -3.47 -2.92
CA CYS A 91 -6.45 -3.59 -1.63
C CYS A 91 -7.33 -4.07 -0.46
N GLN A 92 -8.56 -4.49 -0.72
CA GLN A 92 -9.45 -5.04 0.32
C GLN A 92 -8.93 -6.34 0.94
N TRP A 93 -8.22 -7.17 0.17
CA TRP A 93 -7.60 -8.39 0.69
C TRP A 93 -6.55 -8.11 1.80
N LEU A 94 -5.93 -6.91 1.74
CA LEU A 94 -4.91 -6.44 2.67
C LEU A 94 -5.52 -5.65 3.83
N MET A 95 -6.34 -4.63 3.52
CA MET A 95 -6.86 -3.71 4.52
C MET A 95 -8.21 -4.12 5.08
N GLY A 96 -8.96 -5.03 4.46
CA GLY A 96 -10.36 -5.27 4.76
C GLY A 96 -11.31 -4.36 3.96
N PRO A 97 -12.61 -4.34 4.30
CA PRO A 97 -13.61 -3.54 3.60
C PRO A 97 -13.23 -2.06 3.53
N CYS A 98 -13.23 -1.51 2.32
CA CYS A 98 -12.93 -0.11 2.10
C CYS A 98 -13.81 0.50 1.00
N ALA A 99 -14.09 1.79 1.16
CA ALA A 99 -14.93 2.58 0.28
C ALA A 99 -14.23 3.89 -0.07
N VAL A 100 -14.52 4.41 -1.26
CA VAL A 100 -14.05 5.74 -1.66
C VAL A 100 -14.89 6.80 -0.93
N ASN A 101 -14.23 7.82 -0.38
CA ASN A 101 -14.89 8.95 0.28
C ASN A 101 -14.44 10.29 -0.30
N SER A 102 -15.23 11.32 0.00
CA SER A 102 -14.91 12.69 -0.38
C SER A 102 -13.85 13.28 0.57
N VAL A 103 -12.92 14.04 0.00
CA VAL A 103 -11.89 14.81 0.70
C VAL A 103 -12.03 16.27 0.29
N ASP A 104 -12.05 17.16 1.28
CA ASP A 104 -12.13 18.60 1.05
C ASP A 104 -10.75 19.13 0.63
N LEU A 105 -10.73 19.85 -0.49
CA LEU A 105 -9.54 20.47 -1.04
C LEU A 105 -9.39 21.90 -0.47
N PRO A 106 -8.15 22.43 -0.39
CA PRO A 106 -7.90 23.78 0.12
C PRO A 106 -8.64 24.90 -0.63
N ASN A 107 -9.08 24.65 -1.86
CA ASN A 107 -9.83 25.59 -2.68
C ASN A 107 -11.36 25.57 -2.39
N GLY A 108 -11.81 24.85 -1.36
CA GLY A 108 -13.21 24.74 -0.96
C GLY A 108 -14.05 23.76 -1.81
N SER A 109 -13.45 23.11 -2.82
CA SER A 109 -14.11 22.02 -3.56
C SER A 109 -13.85 20.67 -2.90
N SER A 110 -14.70 19.69 -3.16
CA SER A 110 -14.53 18.33 -2.63
C SER A 110 -14.25 17.33 -3.76
N LEU A 111 -13.48 16.28 -3.46
CA LEU A 111 -13.05 15.28 -4.45
C LEU A 111 -13.16 13.86 -3.87
N MET A 112 -13.69 12.92 -4.64
CA MET A 112 -13.81 11.49 -4.28
C MET A 112 -12.46 10.75 -4.36
N SER A 113 -11.44 11.27 -3.68
CA SER A 113 -10.06 10.79 -3.69
C SER A 113 -9.61 10.22 -2.35
N GLY A 114 -10.50 10.14 -1.36
CA GLY A 114 -10.22 9.48 -0.09
C GLY A 114 -10.51 7.99 -0.17
N VAL A 115 -9.79 7.20 0.64
CA VAL A 115 -10.10 5.80 0.89
C VAL A 115 -10.41 5.64 2.36
N PHE A 116 -11.66 5.32 2.66
CA PHE A 116 -12.12 4.98 3.99
C PHE A 116 -12.00 3.47 4.19
N VAL A 117 -11.26 3.05 5.21
CA VAL A 117 -11.14 1.64 5.61
C VAL A 117 -11.96 1.48 6.87
N GLU A 118 -13.02 0.66 6.83
CA GLU A 118 -13.91 0.46 7.98
C GLU A 118 -13.16 -0.14 9.16
N LYS A 119 -12.38 -1.20 8.88
CA LYS A 119 -11.59 -1.91 9.87
C LYS A 119 -10.33 -2.47 9.22
N CYS A 120 -9.17 -1.95 9.64
CA CYS A 120 -7.89 -2.30 9.01
C CYS A 120 -7.39 -3.69 9.44
N LYS A 121 -7.65 -4.71 8.63
CA LYS A 121 -7.22 -6.09 8.87
C LYS A 121 -5.70 -6.22 9.10
N TYR A 122 -4.88 -5.47 8.36
CA TYR A 122 -3.43 -5.46 8.53
C TYR A 122 -2.99 -4.96 9.91
N LEU A 123 -3.65 -3.93 10.44
CA LEU A 123 -3.38 -3.44 11.78
C LEU A 123 -3.83 -4.43 12.85
N GLU A 124 -5.00 -5.04 12.68
CA GLU A 124 -5.53 -6.02 13.63
C GLU A 124 -4.66 -7.27 13.75
N GLU A 125 -4.21 -7.81 12.61
CA GLU A 125 -3.42 -9.05 12.59
C GLU A 125 -1.96 -8.80 13.03
N SER A 126 -1.37 -7.65 12.67
CA SER A 126 -0.01 -7.30 13.12
C SER A 126 0.06 -6.91 14.59
N LYS A 127 -1.06 -6.49 15.20
CA LYS A 127 -1.13 -6.04 16.60
C LYS A 127 -0.07 -4.99 16.96
N CYS A 128 0.45 -4.26 15.96
CA CYS A 128 1.54 -3.31 16.12
C CYS A 128 1.32 -2.12 15.18
N VAL A 129 0.97 -0.97 15.77
CA VAL A 129 0.78 0.29 15.05
C VAL A 129 2.06 0.68 14.28
N GLY A 130 3.24 0.41 14.85
CA GLY A 130 4.52 0.69 14.22
C GLY A 130 4.72 -0.07 12.90
N VAL A 131 4.33 -1.35 12.85
CA VAL A 131 4.37 -2.15 11.61
C VAL A 131 3.45 -1.51 10.58
N CYS A 132 2.18 -1.28 10.93
CA CYS A 132 1.19 -0.69 10.02
C CYS A 132 1.62 0.68 9.47
N ILE A 133 2.09 1.58 10.33
CA ILE A 133 2.48 2.93 9.93
C ILE A 133 3.72 2.92 9.03
N ASN A 134 4.75 2.14 9.38
CA ASN A 134 6.02 2.21 8.67
C ASN A 134 6.09 1.31 7.43
N THR A 135 5.24 0.28 7.33
CA THR A 135 5.24 -0.64 6.17
C THR A 135 4.10 -0.41 5.20
N CYS A 136 3.00 0.22 5.64
CA CYS A 136 1.83 0.47 4.81
C CYS A 136 1.55 1.98 4.67
N LYS A 137 1.15 2.64 5.77
CA LYS A 137 0.57 4.00 5.71
C LYS A 137 1.54 5.04 5.15
N LEU A 138 2.68 5.27 5.81
CA LEU A 138 3.63 6.30 5.38
C LEU A 138 4.25 5.99 4.01
N PRO A 139 4.70 4.76 3.71
CA PRO A 139 5.19 4.41 2.38
C PRO A 139 4.20 4.73 1.27
N THR A 140 2.90 4.46 1.45
CA THR A 140 1.89 4.77 0.43
C THR A 140 1.62 6.27 0.24
N GLN A 141 1.87 7.11 1.25
CA GLN A 141 1.71 8.56 1.14
C GLN A 141 2.89 9.23 0.42
N VAL A 142 4.08 8.65 0.53
CA VAL A 142 5.29 9.18 -0.12
C VAL A 142 5.58 8.51 -1.46
N CYS A 143 5.07 7.30 -1.68
CA CYS A 143 5.22 6.62 -2.96
C CYS A 143 4.44 7.39 -4.01
N PRO A 144 5.08 7.89 -5.08
CA PRO A 144 4.40 8.60 -6.16
C PRO A 144 3.70 7.59 -7.06
N ILE A 145 2.59 7.05 -6.56
CA ILE A 145 1.54 6.39 -7.33
C ILE A 145 0.39 7.37 -7.52
#